data_AF-A0A8H6VXP3-F1
#
_entry.id   AF-A0A8H6VXP3-F1
#
_cell.length_a   1.000
_cell.length_b   1.000
_cell.length_c   1.000
_cell.angle_alpha   90.00
_cell.angle_beta   90.00
_cell.angle_gamma   90.00
#
_symmetry.space_group_name_H-M   'P 1'
#
loop_
_entity.id
_entity.type
_entity.pdbx_description
1 polymer ?
#
loop_
_entity_poly.entity_id
_entity_poly.type
_entity_poly.pdbx_seq_one_letter_code
_entity_poly.pdbx_strand_id
1 'polypeptide(L)'
;MASSLDACHDYWSNGKDLLFISSTYEPKFMKCWVPILMTYSNGATAEHYRIHFLKLMRGILRSAIQSNRPFTDSMVANVVDHCEAQSKGFKEAFMDLRTLHAADGRTPAQLLQAATSLLKGCKQHFATQVERLSKVSGVVAPDRKSEFKKLTYSLLKADTMDSLNITVAELKRDFPHAKAWVEWWMRPAHAVMLFECVRAVCIQSSGNHCRRPQMRRRQCITGYIEWSAVIYRSTKEFQA
;
A
#
# COMPACT_ATOMS: atom_id res chain seq x y z
N MET A 1 -4.59 0.38 -17.09
CA MET A 1 -3.57 1.36 -16.65
C MET A 1 -3.49 1.26 -15.15
N ALA A 2 -2.29 1.10 -14.59
CA ALA A 2 -2.11 1.23 -13.14
C ALA A 2 -1.69 2.68 -12.88
N SER A 3 -2.40 3.37 -12.00
CA SER A 3 -1.99 4.68 -11.50
C SER A 3 -1.23 4.54 -10.19
N SER A 4 -0.36 5.47 -9.84
CA SER A 4 0.34 5.51 -8.54
C SER A 4 0.10 6.85 -7.85
N LEU A 5 -0.05 6.86 -6.53
CA LEU A 5 -0.18 8.08 -5.74
C LEU A 5 1.04 8.30 -4.84
N ASP A 6 1.66 9.46 -4.99
CA ASP A 6 2.74 9.97 -4.12
C ASP A 6 2.25 11.21 -3.34
N ALA A 7 2.74 11.38 -2.12
CA ALA A 7 2.47 12.53 -1.26
C ALA A 7 3.79 13.23 -0.92
N CYS A 8 4.02 14.41 -1.52
CA CYS A 8 5.23 15.19 -1.30
C CYS A 8 5.04 16.21 -0.17
N HIS A 9 5.99 16.23 0.76
CA HIS A 9 5.99 17.04 1.99
C HIS A 9 6.79 18.35 1.86
N ASP A 10 7.69 18.45 0.87
CA ASP A 10 8.70 19.52 0.81
C ASP A 10 8.33 20.64 -0.17
N TYR A 11 7.13 20.60 -0.74
CA TYR A 11 6.69 21.59 -1.73
C TYR A 11 6.20 22.90 -1.07
N TRP A 12 5.62 22.80 0.13
CA TRP A 12 5.00 23.92 0.83
C TRP A 12 5.80 24.34 2.06
N SER A 13 5.71 25.62 2.45
CA SER A 13 6.41 26.14 3.64
C SER A 13 5.88 25.58 4.95
N ASN A 14 4.62 25.14 4.98
CA ASN A 14 3.99 24.50 6.12
C ASN A 14 4.13 22.97 6.00
N GLY A 15 4.84 22.34 6.94
CA GLY A 15 5.12 20.90 6.90
C GLY A 15 3.91 19.97 7.09
N LYS A 16 2.70 20.51 7.32
CA LYS A 16 1.46 19.73 7.29
C LYS A 16 0.80 19.71 5.91
N ASP A 17 1.17 20.64 5.04
CA ASP A 17 0.59 20.77 3.72
C ASP A 17 1.33 19.86 2.75
N LEU A 18 0.57 19.17 1.91
CA LEU A 18 1.03 18.10 1.04
C LEU A 18 0.58 18.35 -0.39
N LEU A 19 1.42 17.92 -1.33
CA LEU A 19 1.03 17.79 -2.73
C LEU A 19 0.84 16.30 -3.04
N PHE A 20 -0.42 15.91 -3.22
CA PHE A 20 -0.80 14.58 -3.70
C PHE A 20 -0.73 14.55 -5.23
N ILE A 21 0.02 13.59 -5.78
CA ILE A 21 0.18 13.42 -7.22
C ILE A 21 -0.21 12.00 -7.60
N SER A 22 -1.34 11.84 -8.29
CA SER A 22 -1.66 10.61 -9.01
C SER A 22 -1.06 10.66 -10.41
N SER A 23 -0.27 9.65 -10.76
CA SER A 23 0.38 9.52 -12.06
C SER A 23 0.02 8.21 -12.74
N THR A 24 0.11 8.17 -14.08
CA THR A 24 0.02 6.93 -14.87
C THR A 24 1.22 6.83 -15.80
N TYR A 25 1.69 5.62 -16.06
CA TYR A 25 2.72 5.42 -17.08
C TYR A 25 2.10 5.44 -18.47
N GLU A 26 2.63 6.27 -19.37
CA GLU A 26 2.27 6.27 -20.79
C GLU A 26 3.33 5.46 -21.55
N PRO A 27 3.01 4.27 -22.07
CA PRO A 27 4.02 3.38 -22.65
C PRO A 27 4.28 3.59 -24.15
N LYS A 28 3.39 4.24 -24.90
CA LYS A 28 3.46 4.26 -26.38
C LYS A 28 4.31 5.40 -26.91
N PHE A 29 4.09 6.61 -26.39
CA PHE A 29 4.63 7.85 -26.91
C PHE A 29 5.69 8.43 -25.98
N MET A 30 5.36 8.60 -24.69
CA MET A 30 6.25 9.29 -23.74
C MET A 30 7.19 8.35 -23.01
N LYS A 31 6.79 7.08 -22.81
CA LYS A 31 7.56 6.08 -22.06
C LYS A 31 7.98 6.57 -20.66
N CYS A 32 7.15 7.42 -20.04
CA CYS A 32 7.40 8.00 -18.73
C CYS A 32 6.11 8.06 -17.88
N TRP A 33 6.29 8.36 -16.60
CA TRP A 33 5.17 8.64 -15.69
C TRP A 33 4.64 10.04 -15.93
N VAL A 34 3.33 10.15 -16.13
CA VAL A 34 2.63 11.40 -16.42
C VAL A 34 1.67 11.69 -15.27
N PRO A 35 1.76 12.88 -14.64
CA PRO A 35 0.81 13.26 -13.61
C PRO A 35 -0.57 13.50 -14.24
N ILE A 36 -1.61 12.91 -13.67
CA ILE A 36 -3.00 13.00 -14.15
C ILE A 36 -3.94 13.70 -13.19
N LEU A 37 -3.57 13.77 -11.90
CA LEU A 37 -4.27 14.58 -10.91
C LEU A 37 -3.26 15.05 -9.85
N MET A 38 -3.24 16.37 -9.63
CA MET A 38 -2.52 17.00 -8.54
C MET A 38 -3.54 17.57 -7.55
N THR A 39 -3.29 17.42 -6.25
CA THR A 39 -4.19 17.94 -5.22
C THR A 39 -3.39 18.47 -4.05
N TYR A 40 -3.66 19.71 -3.69
CA TYR A 40 -3.24 20.27 -2.42
C TYR A 40 -4.05 19.65 -1.29
N SER A 41 -3.39 19.34 -0.18
CA SER A 41 -4.02 18.83 1.03
C SER A 41 -3.34 19.40 2.26
N ASN A 42 -4.08 19.82 3.29
CA ASN A 42 -3.52 20.30 4.56
C ASN A 42 -3.27 19.15 5.58
N GLY A 43 -3.15 17.93 5.08
CA GLY A 43 -2.87 16.74 5.87
C GLY A 43 -2.94 15.44 5.07
N ALA A 44 -2.67 14.32 5.75
CA ALA A 44 -2.64 12.96 5.18
C ALA A 44 -3.59 12.00 5.91
N THR A 45 -4.76 12.45 6.32
CA THR A 45 -5.77 11.53 6.90
C THR A 45 -6.46 10.72 5.80
N ALA A 46 -7.14 9.63 6.19
CA ALA A 46 -7.90 8.82 5.25
C ALA A 46 -8.93 9.65 4.45
N GLU A 47 -9.53 10.67 5.07
CA GLU A 47 -10.48 11.57 4.42
C GLU A 47 -9.85 12.39 3.30
N HIS A 48 -8.64 12.92 3.51
CA HIS A 48 -7.90 13.65 2.48
C HIS A 48 -7.64 12.76 1.26
N TYR A 49 -7.17 11.52 1.50
CA TYR A 49 -6.96 10.54 0.44
C TYR A 49 -8.26 10.12 -0.24
N ARG A 50 -9.35 9.94 0.51
CA ARG A 50 -10.66 9.61 -0.02
C ARG A 50 -11.13 10.64 -1.05
N ILE A 51 -11.02 11.92 -0.71
CA ILE A 51 -11.42 13.02 -1.62
C ILE A 51 -10.56 13.00 -2.89
N HIS A 52 -9.24 12.87 -2.76
CA HIS A 52 -8.32 12.79 -3.91
C HIS A 52 -8.65 11.63 -4.84
N PHE A 53 -8.75 10.41 -4.29
CA PHE A 53 -9.07 9.21 -5.07
C PHE A 53 -10.46 9.28 -5.70
N LEU A 54 -11.47 9.78 -4.99
CA LEU A 54 -12.82 9.90 -5.53
C LEU A 54 -12.85 10.84 -6.74
N LYS A 55 -12.09 11.96 -6.70
CA LYS A 55 -11.95 12.86 -7.85
C LYS A 55 -11.25 12.17 -9.02
N LEU A 56 -10.15 11.46 -8.77
CA LEU A 56 -9.45 10.67 -9.78
C LEU A 56 -10.38 9.66 -10.47
N MET A 57 -11.06 8.83 -9.68
CA MET A 57 -11.93 7.77 -10.18
C MET A 57 -13.11 8.31 -10.98
N ARG A 58 -13.72 9.42 -10.53
CA ARG A 58 -14.79 10.11 -11.29
C ARG A 58 -14.28 10.64 -12.62
N GLY A 59 -13.05 11.16 -12.67
CA GLY A 59 -12.42 11.57 -13.92
C GLY A 59 -12.27 10.41 -14.91
N ILE A 60 -11.79 9.25 -14.42
CA ILE A 60 -11.65 8.02 -15.22
C ILE A 60 -13.02 7.54 -15.72
N LEU A 61 -14.02 7.47 -14.84
CA LEU A 61 -15.39 7.09 -15.20
C LEU A 61 -15.97 8.02 -16.28
N ARG A 62 -15.85 9.34 -16.09
CA ARG A 62 -16.33 10.33 -17.06
C ARG A 62 -15.65 10.15 -18.41
N SER A 63 -14.33 9.95 -18.43
CA SER A 63 -13.57 9.71 -19.66
C SER A 63 -14.00 8.41 -20.37
N ALA A 64 -14.28 7.35 -19.60
CA ALA A 64 -14.80 6.09 -20.14
C ALA A 64 -16.16 6.28 -20.83
N ILE A 65 -17.09 6.99 -20.16
CA ILE A 65 -18.42 7.31 -20.71
C ILE A 65 -18.28 8.14 -22.00
N GLN A 66 -17.48 9.21 -21.97
CA GLN A 66 -17.26 10.09 -23.13
C GLN A 66 -16.64 9.35 -24.33
N SER A 67 -15.82 8.34 -24.05
CA SER A 67 -15.16 7.52 -25.08
C SER A 67 -15.98 6.31 -25.52
N ASN A 68 -17.23 6.16 -25.04
CA ASN A 68 -18.09 5.00 -25.23
C ASN A 68 -17.40 3.67 -24.88
N ARG A 69 -16.62 3.66 -23.79
CA ARG A 69 -15.91 2.47 -23.28
C ARG A 69 -16.58 1.97 -22.00
N PRO A 70 -16.79 0.64 -21.85
CA PRO A 70 -17.29 0.08 -20.61
C PRO A 70 -16.37 0.43 -19.44
N PHE A 71 -16.94 1.00 -18.37
CA PHE A 71 -16.20 1.26 -17.15
C PHE A 71 -16.05 -0.01 -16.32
N THR A 72 -14.81 -0.45 -16.09
CA THR A 72 -14.51 -1.62 -15.25
C THR A 72 -13.70 -1.22 -14.03
N ASP A 73 -13.82 -1.98 -12.94
CA ASP A 73 -13.04 -1.79 -11.70
C ASP A 73 -11.53 -1.72 -11.96
N SER A 74 -11.02 -2.53 -12.89
CA SER A 74 -9.60 -2.56 -13.24
C SER A 74 -9.05 -1.22 -13.73
N MET A 75 -9.90 -0.33 -14.23
CA MET A 75 -9.49 1.00 -14.70
C MET A 75 -9.07 1.92 -13.56
N VAL A 76 -9.53 1.65 -12.34
CA VAL A 76 -9.19 2.45 -11.14
C VAL A 76 -8.20 1.74 -10.23
N ALA A 77 -7.61 0.62 -10.67
CA ALA A 77 -6.54 -0.05 -9.95
C ALA A 77 -5.36 0.90 -9.71
N ASN A 78 -4.80 0.87 -8.51
CA ASN A 78 -3.80 1.85 -8.09
C ASN A 78 -2.69 1.21 -7.26
N VAL A 79 -1.50 1.79 -7.38
CA VAL A 79 -0.31 1.48 -6.59
C VAL A 79 -0.17 2.55 -5.52
N VAL A 80 -0.38 2.15 -4.28
CA VAL A 80 -0.27 3.05 -3.13
C VAL A 80 1.01 2.76 -2.36
N ASP A 81 1.49 3.79 -1.68
CA ASP A 81 2.48 3.60 -0.65
C ASP A 81 1.79 2.91 0.52
N HIS A 82 2.53 2.10 1.28
CA HIS A 82 1.96 1.17 2.26
C HIS A 82 1.40 1.87 3.52
N CYS A 83 0.91 3.09 3.35
CA CYS A 83 0.23 3.93 4.33
C CYS A 83 -1.22 3.46 4.53
N GLU A 84 -1.57 3.17 5.78
CA GLU A 84 -2.93 2.74 6.15
C GLU A 84 -3.98 3.79 5.79
N ALA A 85 -3.70 5.08 5.99
CA ALA A 85 -4.62 6.16 5.66
C ALA A 85 -4.90 6.24 4.15
N GLN A 86 -3.89 6.05 3.31
CA GLN A 86 -4.01 6.06 1.86
C GLN A 86 -4.83 4.88 1.36
N SER A 87 -4.54 3.67 1.84
CA SER A 87 -5.29 2.44 1.54
C SER A 87 -6.75 2.54 2.00
N LYS A 88 -7.00 3.09 3.21
CA LYS A 88 -8.35 3.34 3.70
C LYS A 88 -9.10 4.34 2.82
N GLY A 89 -8.49 5.49 2.52
CA GLY A 89 -9.09 6.52 1.68
C GLY A 89 -9.43 6.02 0.28
N PHE A 90 -8.57 5.22 -0.34
CA PHE A 90 -8.87 4.58 -1.63
C PHE A 90 -10.11 3.68 -1.56
N LYS A 91 -10.21 2.83 -0.53
CA LYS A 91 -11.34 1.90 -0.36
C LYS A 91 -12.65 2.63 -0.18
N GLU A 92 -12.66 3.66 0.66
CA GLU A 92 -13.83 4.51 0.89
C GLU A 92 -14.22 5.24 -0.41
N ALA A 93 -13.26 5.80 -1.16
CA ALA A 93 -13.52 6.47 -2.44
C ALA A 93 -14.12 5.53 -3.50
N PHE A 94 -13.63 4.30 -3.57
CA PHE A 94 -14.17 3.29 -4.48
C PHE A 94 -15.62 2.92 -4.11
N MET A 95 -15.89 2.70 -2.83
CA MET A 95 -17.24 2.41 -2.35
C MET A 95 -18.20 3.57 -2.63
N ASP A 96 -17.77 4.81 -2.42
CA ASP A 96 -18.55 6.01 -2.75
C ASP A 96 -18.85 6.12 -4.24
N LEU A 97 -17.84 5.88 -5.10
CA LEU A 97 -18.03 5.89 -6.55
C LEU A 97 -19.09 4.88 -6.98
N ARG A 98 -19.03 3.65 -6.45
CA ARG A 98 -19.96 2.57 -6.81
C ARG A 98 -21.35 2.80 -6.23
N THR A 99 -21.47 3.32 -5.01
CA THR A 99 -22.76 3.66 -4.40
C THR A 99 -23.50 4.74 -5.19
N LEU A 100 -22.77 5.72 -5.73
CA LEU A 100 -23.36 6.77 -6.57
C LEU A 100 -23.77 6.27 -7.97
N HIS A 101 -23.22 5.15 -8.41
CA HIS A 101 -23.53 4.54 -9.69
C HIS A 101 -24.58 3.44 -9.48
N ALA A 102 -25.85 3.83 -9.41
CA ALA A 102 -27.02 3.03 -9.00
C ALA A 102 -27.22 1.64 -9.66
N ALA A 103 -26.43 1.30 -10.67
CA ALA A 103 -26.42 0.00 -11.33
C ALA A 103 -25.52 -1.06 -10.65
N ASP A 104 -24.80 -0.72 -9.57
CA ASP A 104 -23.94 -1.67 -8.88
C ASP A 104 -24.72 -2.51 -7.84
N GLY A 105 -25.03 -3.77 -8.17
CA GLY A 105 -25.77 -4.69 -7.29
C GLY A 105 -24.94 -5.34 -6.18
N ARG A 106 -23.67 -4.95 -6.00
CA ARG A 106 -22.79 -5.55 -4.98
C ARG A 106 -23.08 -5.00 -3.59
N THR A 107 -23.02 -5.88 -2.60
CA THR A 107 -23.08 -5.50 -1.17
C THR A 107 -21.86 -4.67 -0.75
N PRO A 108 -21.93 -3.89 0.34
CA PRO A 108 -20.77 -3.16 0.87
C PRO A 108 -19.55 -4.05 1.13
N ALA A 109 -19.75 -5.30 1.56
CA ALA A 109 -18.68 -6.26 1.77
C ALA A 109 -17.99 -6.68 0.45
N GLN A 110 -18.77 -6.93 -0.59
CA GLN A 110 -18.24 -7.24 -1.93
C GLN A 110 -17.51 -6.04 -2.55
N LEU A 111 -18.01 -4.82 -2.34
CA LEU A 111 -17.33 -3.60 -2.79
C LEU A 111 -16.01 -3.38 -2.06
N LEU A 112 -15.96 -3.59 -0.75
CA LEU A 112 -14.73 -3.50 0.03
C LEU A 112 -13.69 -4.55 -0.42
N GLN A 113 -14.15 -5.76 -0.74
CA GLN A 113 -13.30 -6.82 -1.28
C GLN A 113 -12.74 -6.43 -2.65
N ALA A 114 -13.59 -5.95 -3.55
CA ALA A 114 -13.16 -5.47 -4.87
C ALA A 114 -12.16 -4.31 -4.73
N ALA A 115 -12.42 -3.32 -3.88
CA ALA A 115 -11.50 -2.24 -3.62
C ALA A 115 -10.13 -2.74 -3.11
N THR A 116 -10.13 -3.76 -2.25
CA THR A 116 -8.90 -4.34 -1.70
C THR A 116 -8.09 -5.07 -2.77
N SER A 117 -8.72 -5.76 -3.72
CA SER A 117 -8.01 -6.46 -4.81
C SER A 117 -7.41 -5.49 -5.85
N LEU A 118 -7.97 -4.29 -5.97
CA LEU A 118 -7.51 -3.23 -6.87
C LEU A 118 -6.28 -2.47 -6.35
N LEU A 119 -5.96 -2.60 -5.07
CA LEU A 119 -4.78 -1.98 -4.46
C LEU A 119 -3.56 -2.88 -4.61
N LYS A 120 -2.49 -2.31 -5.14
CA LYS A 120 -1.15 -2.91 -5.10
C LYS A 120 -0.23 -2.03 -4.27
N GLY A 121 0.68 -2.66 -3.56
CA GLY A 121 1.68 -1.95 -2.78
C GLY A 121 2.87 -1.58 -3.66
N CYS A 122 3.45 -0.42 -3.44
CA CYS A 122 4.65 0.01 -4.16
C CYS A 122 5.85 -0.89 -3.82
N LYS A 123 6.29 -1.71 -4.80
CA LYS A 123 7.46 -2.60 -4.65
C LYS A 123 8.78 -1.82 -4.50
N GLN A 124 8.87 -0.64 -5.11
CA GLN A 124 10.04 0.22 -4.98
C GLN A 124 10.18 0.76 -3.55
N HIS A 125 9.06 1.11 -2.89
CA HIS A 125 9.08 1.50 -1.48
C HIS A 125 9.56 0.36 -0.58
N PHE A 126 9.09 -0.87 -0.81
CA PHE A 126 9.61 -2.04 -0.12
C PHE A 126 11.12 -2.23 -0.36
N ALA A 127 11.58 -2.20 -1.61
CA ALA A 127 12.98 -2.34 -1.97
C ALA A 127 13.87 -1.25 -1.35
N THR A 128 13.37 -0.01 -1.31
CA THR A 128 14.06 1.12 -0.69
C THR A 128 14.22 0.91 0.82
N GLN A 129 13.19 0.41 1.49
CA GLN A 129 13.28 0.07 2.92
C GLN A 129 14.27 -1.09 3.16
N VAL A 130 14.24 -2.13 2.34
CA VAL A 130 15.21 -3.24 2.39
C VAL A 130 16.64 -2.71 2.25
N GLU A 131 16.89 -1.85 1.27
CA GLU A 131 18.21 -1.25 1.04
C GLU A 131 18.66 -0.43 2.26
N ARG A 132 17.77 0.41 2.81
CA ARG A 132 18.07 1.22 4.00
C ARG A 132 18.39 0.35 5.21
N LEU A 133 17.54 -0.63 5.53
CA LEU A 133 17.75 -1.53 6.67
C LEU A 133 19.02 -2.35 6.54
N SER A 134 19.35 -2.80 5.33
CA SER A 134 20.62 -3.51 5.10
C SER A 134 21.85 -2.66 5.42
N LYS A 135 21.74 -1.33 5.45
CA LYS A 135 22.87 -0.44 5.78
C LYS A 135 22.97 -0.13 7.27
N VAL A 136 21.93 -0.41 8.05
CA VAL A 136 21.93 -0.20 9.51
C VAL A 136 22.67 -1.36 10.16
N SER A 137 23.93 -1.15 10.53
CA SER A 137 24.81 -2.18 11.10
C SER A 137 24.27 -2.81 12.39
N GLY A 138 23.52 -2.05 13.19
CA GLY A 138 22.84 -2.55 14.39
C GLY A 138 21.64 -3.46 14.11
N VAL A 139 21.14 -3.50 12.87
CA VAL A 139 20.03 -4.39 12.44
C VAL A 139 20.57 -5.54 11.60
N VAL A 140 21.47 -5.25 10.67
CA VAL A 140 22.06 -6.22 9.75
C VAL A 140 23.58 -6.06 9.77
N ALA A 141 24.28 -7.12 10.15
CA ALA A 141 25.75 -7.15 10.15
C ALA A 141 26.31 -6.84 8.74
N PRO A 142 27.44 -6.09 8.62
CA PRO A 142 27.90 -5.60 7.33
C PRO A 142 28.22 -6.67 6.28
N ASP A 143 28.67 -7.84 6.72
CA ASP A 143 28.97 -9.03 5.92
C ASP A 143 27.72 -9.79 5.47
N ARG A 144 26.60 -9.64 6.20
CA ARG A 144 25.33 -10.34 5.93
C ARG A 144 24.30 -9.54 5.13
N LYS A 145 24.67 -8.36 4.63
CA LYS A 145 23.77 -7.49 3.84
C LYS A 145 23.19 -8.19 2.61
N SER A 146 24.03 -8.93 1.89
CA SER A 146 23.62 -9.64 0.67
C SER A 146 22.59 -10.74 0.98
N GLU A 147 22.85 -11.50 2.05
CA GLU A 147 21.95 -12.54 2.54
C GLU A 147 20.59 -11.97 2.95
N PHE A 148 20.58 -10.90 3.75
CA PHE A 148 19.36 -10.19 4.15
C PHE A 148 18.53 -9.73 2.93
N LYS A 149 19.18 -9.09 1.95
CA LYS A 149 18.52 -8.64 0.72
C LYS A 149 17.94 -9.82 -0.07
N LYS A 150 18.71 -10.89 -0.24
CA LYS A 150 18.26 -12.07 -0.98
C LYS A 150 17.00 -12.67 -0.34
N LEU A 151 17.00 -12.82 0.98
CA LEU A 151 15.90 -13.42 1.73
C LEU A 151 14.67 -12.51 1.82
N THR A 152 14.86 -11.20 1.94
CA THR A 152 13.72 -10.25 1.88
C THR A 152 13.11 -10.15 0.48
N TYR A 153 13.90 -10.23 -0.58
CA TYR A 153 13.38 -10.24 -1.95
C TYR A 153 12.73 -11.57 -2.34
N SER A 154 13.07 -12.70 -1.71
CA SER A 154 12.35 -13.96 -1.95
C SER A 154 10.91 -13.92 -1.42
N LEU A 155 10.61 -13.09 -0.40
CA LEU A 155 9.22 -12.86 0.03
C LEU A 155 8.32 -12.37 -1.11
N LEU A 156 8.83 -11.52 -2.00
CA LEU A 156 8.08 -11.01 -3.16
C LEU A 156 7.84 -12.08 -4.24
N LYS A 157 8.56 -13.20 -4.17
CA LYS A 157 8.50 -14.32 -5.11
C LYS A 157 7.77 -15.53 -4.54
N ALA A 158 7.36 -15.49 -3.27
CA ALA A 158 6.61 -16.57 -2.64
C ALA A 158 5.28 -16.79 -3.38
N ASP A 159 5.06 -18.02 -3.84
CA ASP A 159 3.89 -18.46 -4.58
C ASP A 159 2.79 -19.04 -3.68
N THR A 160 3.18 -19.51 -2.50
CA THR A 160 2.34 -20.18 -1.50
C THR A 160 2.45 -19.51 -0.14
N MET A 161 1.43 -19.69 0.71
CA MET A 161 1.50 -19.23 2.11
C MET A 161 2.60 -19.94 2.89
N ASP A 162 2.87 -21.22 2.59
CA ASP A 162 3.90 -22.00 3.27
C ASP A 162 5.31 -21.48 2.96
N SER A 163 5.64 -21.26 1.68
CA SER A 163 6.93 -20.68 1.29
C SER A 163 7.14 -19.27 1.89
N LEU A 164 6.07 -18.46 1.95
CA LEU A 164 6.10 -17.16 2.61
C LEU A 164 6.40 -17.29 4.11
N ASN A 165 5.66 -18.17 4.81
CA ASN A 165 5.81 -18.38 6.25
C ASN A 165 7.19 -18.93 6.62
N ILE A 166 7.74 -19.84 5.81
CA ILE A 166 9.11 -20.36 5.98
C ILE A 166 10.12 -19.22 5.85
N THR A 167 10.05 -18.44 4.77
CA THR A 167 10.97 -17.31 4.53
C THR A 167 10.88 -16.26 5.65
N VAL A 168 9.67 -15.99 6.16
CA VAL A 168 9.45 -15.08 7.30
C VAL A 168 10.07 -15.64 8.57
N ALA A 169 9.92 -16.94 8.84
CA ALA A 169 10.52 -17.57 10.01
C ALA A 169 12.05 -17.52 9.94
N GLU A 170 12.64 -17.79 8.78
CA GLU A 170 14.07 -17.65 8.52
C GLU A 170 14.55 -16.21 8.77
N LEU A 171 13.87 -15.20 8.20
CA LEU A 171 14.21 -13.80 8.43
C LEU A 171 14.20 -13.42 9.91
N LYS A 172 13.20 -13.87 10.67
CA LYS A 172 13.07 -13.55 12.09
C LYS A 172 14.11 -14.25 12.95
N ARG A 173 14.53 -15.46 12.55
CA ARG A 173 15.59 -16.23 13.21
C ARG A 173 16.97 -15.62 12.92
N ASP A 174 17.23 -15.33 11.65
CA ASP A 174 18.57 -14.98 11.16
C ASP A 174 18.86 -13.48 11.30
N PHE A 175 17.83 -12.65 11.36
CA PHE A 175 17.90 -11.19 11.55
C PHE A 175 16.92 -10.72 12.64
N PRO A 176 17.16 -11.10 13.91
CA PRO A 176 16.21 -10.86 15.01
C PRO A 176 15.94 -9.36 15.26
N HIS A 177 16.90 -8.48 14.98
CA HIS A 177 16.73 -7.03 15.08
C HIS A 177 15.82 -6.45 13.98
N ALA A 178 15.60 -7.17 12.87
CA ALA A 178 14.64 -6.81 11.84
C ALA A 178 13.23 -7.37 12.10
N LYS A 179 13.03 -8.13 13.19
CA LYS A 179 11.77 -8.84 13.48
C LYS A 179 10.55 -7.93 13.45
N ALA A 180 10.61 -6.77 14.10
CA ALA A 180 9.50 -5.83 14.14
C ALA A 180 9.14 -5.29 12.74
N TRP A 181 10.14 -5.06 11.90
CA TRP A 181 9.95 -4.66 10.50
C TRP A 181 9.29 -5.78 9.69
N VAL A 182 9.75 -7.02 9.83
CA VAL A 182 9.14 -8.18 9.17
C VAL A 182 7.68 -8.35 9.60
N GLU A 183 7.41 -8.28 10.91
CA GLU A 183 6.06 -8.40 11.46
C GLU A 183 5.13 -7.29 10.98
N TRP A 184 5.64 -6.07 10.76
CA TRP A 184 4.87 -4.97 10.20
C TRP A 184 4.40 -5.26 8.77
N TRP A 185 5.29 -5.79 7.92
CA TRP A 185 4.97 -6.20 6.55
C TRP A 185 4.02 -7.39 6.47
N MET A 186 4.05 -8.26 7.49
CA MET A 186 3.17 -9.42 7.59
C MET A 186 1.77 -9.10 8.14
N ARG A 187 1.50 -7.85 8.56
CA ARG A 187 0.14 -7.44 8.91
C ARG A 187 -0.78 -7.61 7.70
N PRO A 188 -2.02 -8.13 7.85
CA PRO A 188 -2.91 -8.41 6.73
C PRO A 188 -3.12 -7.20 5.78
N ALA A 189 -3.18 -5.99 6.33
CA ALA A 189 -3.37 -4.76 5.57
C ALA A 189 -2.22 -4.46 4.58
N HIS A 190 -0.97 -4.83 4.92
CA HIS A 190 0.20 -4.60 4.07
C HIS A 190 0.52 -5.83 3.22
N ALA A 191 0.46 -7.02 3.83
CA ALA A 191 0.78 -8.29 3.20
C ALA A 191 -0.05 -8.53 1.93
N VAL A 192 -1.36 -8.25 1.97
CA VAL A 192 -2.27 -8.41 0.82
C VAL A 192 -1.91 -7.50 -0.36
N MET A 193 -1.28 -6.36 -0.10
CA MET A 193 -0.88 -5.41 -1.13
C MET A 193 0.42 -5.81 -1.83
N LEU A 194 1.30 -6.54 -1.13
CA LEU A 194 2.67 -6.82 -1.56
C LEU A 194 2.89 -8.27 -2.01
N PHE A 195 2.31 -9.26 -1.31
CA PHE A 195 2.52 -10.69 -1.54
C PHE A 195 1.34 -11.31 -2.28
N GLU A 196 1.62 -11.90 -3.44
CA GLU A 196 0.57 -12.42 -4.32
C GLU A 196 -0.15 -13.62 -3.71
N CYS A 197 0.58 -14.50 -3.01
CA CYS A 197 -0.01 -15.65 -2.31
C CYS A 197 -1.02 -15.23 -1.24
N VAL A 198 -0.77 -14.14 -0.50
CA VAL A 198 -1.70 -13.58 0.49
C VAL A 198 -2.94 -13.03 -0.21
N ARG A 199 -2.75 -12.31 -1.32
CA ARG A 199 -3.86 -11.78 -2.13
C ARG A 199 -4.77 -12.90 -2.63
N ALA A 200 -4.19 -13.99 -3.16
CA ALA A 200 -4.92 -15.15 -3.65
C ALA A 200 -5.78 -15.81 -2.56
N VAL A 201 -5.22 -16.04 -1.36
CA VAL A 201 -5.97 -16.63 -0.24
C VAL A 201 -7.10 -15.71 0.24
N CYS A 202 -6.86 -14.40 0.32
CA CYS A 202 -7.90 -13.43 0.72
C CYS A 202 -9.08 -13.43 -0.25
N ILE A 203 -8.84 -13.62 -1.55
CA ILE A 203 -9.88 -13.70 -2.58
C ILE A 203 -10.62 -15.05 -2.50
N GLN A 204 -9.92 -16.16 -2.31
CA GLN A 204 -10.52 -17.50 -2.27
C GLN A 204 -11.37 -17.76 -1.02
N SER A 205 -10.95 -17.26 0.15
CA SER A 205 -11.64 -17.47 1.44
C SER A 205 -13.04 -16.84 1.52
N SER A 206 -13.43 -16.05 0.52
CA SER A 206 -14.71 -15.33 0.47
C SER A 206 -15.70 -15.88 -0.57
N GLY A 207 -15.28 -16.85 -1.40
CA GLY A 207 -16.17 -17.63 -2.27
C GLY A 207 -16.88 -18.78 -1.57
N ASN A 208 -16.34 -19.23 -0.43
CA ASN A 208 -16.97 -20.24 0.42
C ASN A 208 -17.51 -19.55 1.68
N HIS A 209 -18.82 -19.67 1.91
CA HIS A 209 -19.48 -19.29 3.16
C HIS A 209 -18.70 -19.92 4.33
N CYS A 210 -17.93 -19.13 5.08
CA CYS A 210 -17.18 -19.66 6.21
C CYS A 210 -17.36 -18.78 7.46
N ARG A 211 -17.83 -19.45 8.52
CA ARG A 211 -18.13 -18.92 9.84
C ARG A 211 -16.87 -18.27 10.43
N ARG A 212 -16.98 -17.00 10.83
CA ARG A 212 -15.93 -16.27 11.55
C ARG A 212 -15.59 -16.99 12.87
N PRO A 213 -14.32 -17.30 13.16
CA PRO A 213 -13.88 -17.47 14.54
C PRO A 213 -13.85 -16.08 15.19
N GLN A 214 -14.50 -15.98 16.34
CA GLN A 214 -14.63 -14.75 17.13
C GLN A 214 -13.26 -14.38 17.72
N MET A 215 -12.52 -13.46 17.09
CA MET A 215 -11.33 -12.87 17.73
C MET A 215 -11.76 -11.85 18.77
N ARG A 216 -11.39 -12.12 20.03
CA ARG A 216 -11.66 -11.29 21.21
C ARG A 216 -10.98 -9.93 21.04
N ARG A 217 -11.77 -8.86 21.23
CA ARG A 217 -11.30 -7.49 21.42
C ARG A 217 -10.30 -7.45 22.58
N ARG A 218 -9.04 -7.10 22.31
CA ARG A 218 -8.14 -6.53 23.32
C ARG A 218 -7.37 -5.35 22.72
N GLN A 219 -7.75 -4.18 23.23
CA GLN A 219 -7.00 -2.94 23.42
C GLN A 219 -6.14 -2.42 22.25
N CYS A 220 -6.70 -1.42 21.57
CA CYS A 220 -5.93 -0.32 20.99
C CYS A 220 -5.00 0.24 22.07
N ILE A 221 -3.70 0.05 21.91
CA ILE A 221 -2.68 0.80 22.64
C ILE A 221 -2.01 1.73 21.63
N THR A 222 -2.18 3.02 21.94
CA THR A 222 -1.47 4.18 21.42
C THR A 222 0.04 3.95 21.46
N GLY A 223 0.65 3.70 20.30
CA GLY A 223 2.11 3.63 20.12
C GLY A 223 2.55 3.90 18.67
N TYR A 224 1.67 4.53 17.88
CA TYR A 224 1.73 4.59 16.43
C TYR A 224 2.63 5.72 15.85
N ILE A 225 3.34 6.47 16.68
CA ILE A 225 4.18 7.61 16.23
C ILE A 225 5.69 7.36 16.44
N GLU A 226 6.09 6.42 17.29
CA GLU A 226 7.52 6.30 17.65
C GLU A 226 8.40 5.57 16.63
N TRP A 227 7.93 4.56 15.91
CA TRP A 227 8.83 3.82 15.00
C TRP A 227 9.16 4.55 13.70
N SER A 228 8.21 5.30 13.14
CA SER A 228 8.47 6.21 12.02
C SER A 228 9.37 7.37 12.48
N ALA A 229 9.14 7.89 13.70
CA ALA A 229 9.94 8.99 14.26
C ALA A 229 11.33 8.56 14.74
N VAL A 230 11.57 7.30 15.15
CA VAL A 230 12.89 6.79 15.53
C VAL A 230 13.77 6.63 14.29
N ILE A 231 13.20 6.19 13.17
CA ILE A 231 13.90 6.17 11.87
C ILE A 231 14.11 7.59 11.32
N TYR A 232 13.22 8.55 11.63
CA TYR A 232 13.32 9.96 11.19
C TYR A 232 14.12 10.88 12.13
N ARG A 233 14.31 10.53 13.42
CA ARG A 233 15.11 11.32 14.39
C ARG A 233 16.58 10.92 14.37
N SER A 234 16.90 9.64 14.20
CA SER A 234 18.28 9.16 14.05
C SER A 234 19.00 9.76 12.83
N THR A 235 18.27 10.37 11.89
CA THR A 235 18.80 10.97 10.66
C THR A 235 19.12 12.46 10.76
N LYS A 236 18.80 13.14 11.88
CA LYS A 236 19.23 14.55 12.10
C LYS A 236 20.48 14.70 12.97
N GLU A 237 20.89 13.68 13.71
CA GLU A 237 22.09 13.76 14.58
C GLU A 237 23.40 13.33 13.90
N PHE A 238 23.38 13.01 12.59
CA PHE A 238 24.57 12.65 11.81
C PHE A 238 24.89 13.63 10.65
N GLN A 239 24.37 14.86 10.72
CA GLN A 239 24.78 15.99 9.86
C GLN A 239 25.31 17.17 10.69
N ALA A 240 26.25 16.89 11.60
CA ALA A 240 27.25 17.84 12.08
C ALA A 240 28.63 17.21 11.90
#